data_AF-A0A971MV65-F1
#
_entry.id   AF-A0A971MV65-F1
#
_cell.length_a   1.000
_cell.length_b   1.000
_cell.length_c   1.000
_cell.angle_alpha   90.00
_cell.angle_beta   90.00
_cell.angle_gamma   90.00
#
_symmetry.space_group_name_H-M   'P 1'
#
loop_
_entity.id
_entity.type
_entity.pdbx_description
1 polymer ?
#
loop_
_entity_poly.entity_id
_entity_poly.type
_entity_poly.pdbx_seq_one_letter_code
_entity_poly.pdbx_strand_id
1 'polypeptide(L)'
;MPLTSINIYTLKQIRTKRHRYDLEDCRITSPLVCYNLLQYLLDLKSEPVEKFGIIALNSKHKIVGIHIIGSGTIDHVYIEPRQVYMAAMLNNAKAIIAFHCHPSVDATP
;
A
#
# COMPACT_ATOMS: atom_id res chain seq x y z
N MET A 1 12.03 30.12 34.22
CA MET A 1 12.08 29.56 32.85
C MET A 1 10.64 29.47 32.34
N PRO A 2 10.31 29.94 31.13
CA PRO A 2 8.95 29.83 30.61
C PRO A 2 8.61 28.35 30.41
N LEU A 3 7.54 27.89 31.05
CA LEU A 3 7.02 26.54 30.87
C LEU A 3 6.47 26.44 29.45
N THR A 4 7.08 25.57 28.64
CA THR A 4 6.59 25.22 27.30
C THR A 4 5.73 23.98 27.42
N SER A 5 4.51 24.02 26.91
CA SER A 5 3.63 22.86 26.81
C SER A 5 4.01 21.99 25.62
N ILE A 6 4.00 20.67 25.80
CA ILE A 6 4.22 19.68 24.74
C ILE A 6 2.91 18.91 24.52
N ASN A 7 2.54 18.71 23.27
CA ASN A 7 1.40 17.89 22.91
C ASN A 7 1.82 16.41 22.81
N ILE A 8 1.06 15.53 23.46
CA ILE A 8 1.24 14.07 23.38
C ILE A 8 0.14 13.53 22.47
N TYR A 9 0.53 12.86 21.38
CA TYR A 9 -0.41 12.28 20.41
C TYR A 9 -0.27 10.76 20.37
N THR A 10 -1.36 10.05 20.10
CA THR A 10 -1.35 8.60 19.79
C THR A 10 -1.94 8.38 18.41
N LEU A 11 -1.15 7.83 17.49
CA LEU A 11 -1.65 7.40 16.18
C LEU A 11 -2.17 5.96 16.27
N LYS A 12 -3.36 5.71 15.70
CA LYS A 12 -3.95 4.37 15.62
C LYS A 12 -4.49 4.14 14.21
N GLN A 13 -4.16 2.99 13.63
CA GLN A 13 -4.75 2.52 12.38
C GLN A 13 -6.07 1.80 12.67
N ILE A 14 -7.14 2.19 11.97
CA ILE A 14 -8.46 1.55 12.06
C ILE A 14 -8.65 0.70 10.81
N ARG A 15 -8.93 -0.60 10.98
CA ARG A 15 -9.15 -1.52 9.85
C ARG A 15 -10.62 -1.50 9.42
N THR A 16 -10.88 -1.03 8.21
CA THR A 16 -12.25 -0.89 7.66
C THR A 16 -12.78 -2.17 7.01
N LYS A 17 -11.92 -2.94 6.32
CA LYS A 17 -12.26 -4.21 5.67
C LYS A 17 -11.17 -5.24 5.93
N ARG A 18 -11.57 -6.50 6.05
CA ARG A 18 -10.66 -7.65 6.12
C ARG A 18 -11.16 -8.68 5.14
N HIS A 19 -10.32 -9.02 4.19
CA HIS A 19 -10.59 -10.17 3.35
C HIS A 19 -9.82 -11.37 3.89
N ARG A 20 -10.46 -12.54 3.88
CA ARG A 20 -9.80 -13.81 4.16
C ARG A 20 -9.21 -14.31 2.85
N TYR A 21 -7.89 -14.27 2.80
CA TYR A 21 -7.09 -14.97 1.81
C TYR A 21 -6.16 -15.86 2.62
N ASP A 22 -5.82 -17.06 2.13
CA ASP A 22 -4.82 -17.93 2.76
C ASP A 22 -3.43 -17.30 2.63
N LEU A 23 -3.23 -16.22 3.40
CA LEU A 23 -2.00 -15.46 3.51
C LEU A 23 -1.04 -16.10 4.51
N GLU A 24 -1.44 -17.19 5.19
CA GLU A 24 -0.57 -17.85 6.16
C GLU A 24 0.76 -18.25 5.51
N ASP A 25 0.78 -18.53 4.20
CA ASP A 25 2.00 -18.82 3.43
C ASP A 25 2.21 -18.01 2.14
N CYS A 26 1.40 -16.97 1.89
CA CYS A 26 1.59 -16.13 0.71
C CYS A 26 2.79 -15.19 0.88
N ARG A 27 4.00 -15.76 0.75
CA ARG A 27 5.24 -15.01 0.56
C ARG A 27 5.25 -14.48 -0.86
N ILE A 28 5.47 -13.17 -0.99
CA ILE A 28 5.75 -12.60 -2.31
C ILE A 28 7.17 -13.03 -2.69
N THR A 29 7.27 -14.04 -3.56
CA THR A 29 8.52 -14.61 -4.06
C THR A 29 8.86 -14.11 -5.46
N SER A 30 7.89 -13.56 -6.19
CA SER A 30 8.09 -13.00 -7.53
C SER A 30 7.09 -11.88 -7.83
N PRO A 31 7.40 -11.00 -8.81
CA PRO A 31 6.46 -9.96 -9.27
C PRO A 31 5.11 -10.52 -9.75
N LEU A 32 5.10 -11.71 -10.36
CA LEU A 32 3.88 -12.35 -10.84
C LEU A 32 2.93 -12.73 -9.69
N VAL A 33 3.47 -13.25 -8.58
CA VAL A 33 2.68 -13.55 -7.38
C VAL A 33 2.07 -12.26 -6.81
N CYS A 34 2.86 -11.18 -6.77
CA CYS A 34 2.40 -9.87 -6.32
C CYS A 34 1.24 -9.34 -7.18
N TYR A 35 1.39 -9.40 -8.51
CA TYR A 35 0.38 -8.95 -9.47
C TYR A 35 -0.93 -9.75 -9.34
N ASN A 36 -0.86 -11.08 -9.33
CA ASN A 36 -2.05 -11.94 -9.22
C ASN A 36 -2.81 -11.68 -7.91
N LEU A 37 -2.07 -11.49 -6.82
CA LEU A 37 -2.65 -11.11 -5.54
C LEU A 37 -3.37 -9.76 -5.67
N LEU A 38 -2.67 -8.69 -6.06
CA LEU A 38 -3.25 -7.35 -6.15
C LEU A 38 -4.52 -7.32 -7.02
N GLN A 39 -4.52 -8.03 -8.15
CA GLN A 39 -5.69 -8.12 -9.01
C GLN A 39 -6.88 -8.79 -8.31
N TYR A 40 -6.65 -9.87 -7.57
CA TYR A 40 -7.71 -10.57 -6.84
C TYR A 40 -8.26 -9.78 -5.64
N LEU A 41 -7.41 -8.96 -5.01
CA LEU A 41 -7.75 -8.17 -3.83
C LEU A 41 -8.49 -6.88 -4.16
N LEU A 42 -8.05 -6.19 -5.21
CA LEU A 42 -8.38 -4.79 -5.45
C LEU A 42 -9.05 -4.55 -6.82
N ASP A 43 -9.02 -5.53 -7.72
CA ASP A 43 -9.54 -5.41 -9.09
C ASP A 43 -9.01 -4.18 -9.86
N LEU A 44 -7.70 -3.94 -9.77
CA LEU A 44 -7.06 -2.73 -10.32
C LEU A 44 -7.20 -2.57 -11.84
N LYS A 45 -7.45 -3.66 -12.58
CA LYS A 45 -7.73 -3.61 -14.03
C LYS A 45 -9.02 -2.91 -14.40
N SER A 46 -10.01 -2.91 -13.51
CA SER A 46 -11.32 -2.28 -13.75
C SER A 46 -11.32 -0.79 -13.39
N GLU A 47 -10.19 -0.26 -12.93
CA GLU A 47 -10.09 1.12 -12.48
C GLU A 47 -9.96 2.08 -13.67
N PRO A 48 -10.79 3.14 -13.74
CA PRO A 48 -10.78 4.08 -14.86
C PRO A 48 -9.63 5.08 -14.79
N VAL A 49 -8.86 5.09 -13.70
CA VAL A 49 -7.77 6.02 -13.42
C VAL A 49 -6.58 5.27 -12.83
N GLU A 50 -5.41 5.85 -12.95
CA GLU A 50 -4.23 5.35 -12.28
C GLU A 50 -4.39 5.39 -10.77
N LYS A 51 -4.09 4.27 -10.13
CA LYS A 51 -3.95 4.19 -8.67
C LYS A 51 -2.54 3.79 -8.34
N PHE A 52 -1.99 4.38 -7.30
CA PHE A 52 -0.71 3.97 -6.73
C PHE A 52 -0.91 3.51 -5.29
N GLY A 53 -0.24 2.43 -4.94
CA GLY A 53 -0.32 1.84 -3.62
C GLY A 53 0.96 1.14 -3.19
N ILE A 54 0.94 0.67 -1.95
CA ILE A 54 2.00 -0.14 -1.37
C ILE A 54 1.46 -1.40 -0.70
N ILE A 55 2.28 -2.44 -0.72
CA ILE A 55 2.17 -3.62 0.13
C ILE A 55 3.21 -3.46 1.23
N ALA A 56 2.76 -3.45 2.49
CA ALA A 56 3.62 -3.46 3.66
C ALA A 56 4.00 -4.91 4.02
N LEU A 57 5.29 -5.16 4.22
CA LEU A 57 5.84 -6.49 4.53
C LEU A 57 6.52 -6.50 5.89
N ASN A 58 6.41 -7.61 6.62
CA ASN A 58 7.21 -7.85 7.82
C ASN A 58 8.61 -8.43 7.49
N SER A 59 9.42 -8.70 8.53
CA SER A 59 10.77 -9.26 8.39
C SER A 59 10.85 -10.65 7.75
N LYS A 60 9.73 -11.38 7.65
CA LYS A 60 9.62 -12.67 6.96
C LYS A 60 9.00 -12.53 5.55
N HIS A 61 8.93 -11.31 5.00
CA HIS A 61 8.28 -10.98 3.73
C HIS A 61 6.81 -11.43 3.65
N LYS A 62 6.12 -11.51 4.80
CA LYS A 62 4.67 -11.71 4.83
C LYS A 62 3.97 -10.37 4.79
N ILE A 63 2.84 -10.33 4.11
CA ILE A 63 2.02 -9.12 3.95
C ILE A 63 1.34 -8.79 5.28
N VAL A 64 1.53 -7.55 5.73
CA VAL A 64 0.89 -7.02 6.95
C VAL A 64 -0.16 -5.96 6.65
N GLY A 65 -0.13 -5.36 5.47
CA GLY A 65 -1.12 -4.38 5.03
C GLY A 65 -0.98 -4.04 3.56
N ILE A 66 -2.06 -3.55 2.95
CA ILE A 66 -2.09 -3.03 1.58
C ILE A 66 -2.83 -1.71 1.60
N HIS A 67 -2.23 -0.70 0.98
CA HIS A 67 -2.71 0.68 1.02
C HIS A 67 -2.70 1.27 -0.38
N ILE A 68 -3.85 1.76 -0.85
CA ILE A 68 -3.90 2.73 -1.94
C ILE A 68 -3.52 4.08 -1.34
N ILE A 69 -2.43 4.67 -1.85
CA ILE A 69 -1.91 5.95 -1.36
C ILE A 69 -2.47 7.11 -2.19
N GLY A 70 -2.65 6.91 -3.50
CA GLY A 70 -3.18 7.94 -4.38
C GLY A 70 -4.03 7.38 -5.50
N SER A 71 -4.95 8.23 -5.96
CA SER A 71 -5.76 8.04 -7.16
C SER A 71 -5.53 9.27 -8.03
N GLY A 72 -5.15 9.06 -9.27
CA GLY A 72 -4.75 10.10 -10.20
C GLY A 72 -5.76 10.31 -11.32
N THR A 73 -5.21 10.61 -12.49
CA THR A 73 -5.92 10.74 -13.76
C THR A 73 -5.77 9.45 -14.58
N ILE A 74 -6.08 9.49 -15.87
CA ILE A 74 -5.92 8.34 -16.77
C ILE A 74 -4.44 8.02 -17.01
N ASP A 75 -3.55 9.03 -16.94
CA ASP A 75 -2.15 8.89 -17.41
C ASP A 75 -1.09 9.21 -16.35
N HIS A 76 -1.48 9.70 -15.17
CA HIS A 76 -0.55 9.94 -14.07
C HIS A 76 -1.24 10.01 -12.72
N VAL A 77 -0.48 9.69 -11.66
CA VAL A 77 -0.85 9.91 -10.26
C VAL A 77 0.25 10.64 -9.50
N TYR A 78 -0.12 11.70 -8.78
CA TYR A 78 0.79 12.42 -7.89
C TYR A 78 0.86 11.74 -6.53
N ILE A 79 2.07 11.52 -6.02
CA ILE A 79 2.30 10.85 -4.74
C ILE A 79 3.26 11.65 -3.87
N GLU A 80 2.84 11.91 -2.64
CA GLU A 80 3.70 12.49 -1.63
C GLU A 80 4.40 11.38 -0.83
N PRO A 81 5.74 11.34 -0.82
CA PRO A 81 6.49 10.30 -0.10
C PRO A 81 6.10 10.18 1.38
N ARG A 82 5.73 11.28 2.04
CA ARG A 82 5.27 11.25 3.45
C ARG A 82 4.11 10.30 3.67
N GLN A 83 3.16 10.23 2.73
CA GLN A 83 1.98 9.36 2.87
C GLN A 83 2.37 7.88 2.72
N VAL A 84 3.31 7.59 1.83
CA VAL A 84 3.89 6.25 1.66
C VAL A 84 4.56 5.78 2.95
N TYR A 85 5.42 6.62 3.53
CA TYR A 85 6.11 6.28 4.78
C TYR A 85 5.17 6.20 5.97
N MET A 86 4.17 7.08 6.09
CA MET A 86 3.16 7.00 7.14
C MET A 86 2.40 5.66 7.08
N ALA A 87 1.97 5.23 5.90
CA ALA A 87 1.30 3.94 5.72
C ALA A 87 2.24 2.77 6.09
N ALA A 88 3.51 2.81 5.66
CA ALA A 88 4.48 1.77 6.01
C ALA A 88 4.72 1.70 7.53
N MET A 89 4.91 2.85 8.19
CA MET A 89 5.18 2.95 9.63
C MET A 89 3.99 2.49 10.47
N LEU A 90 2.76 2.89 10.10
CA LEU A 90 1.55 2.47 10.82
C LEU A 90 1.31 0.95 10.79
N ASN A 91 1.83 0.25 9.78
CA ASN A 91 1.81 -1.21 9.69
C ASN A 91 3.06 -1.89 10.28
N ASN A 92 3.99 -1.15 10.88
CA ASN A 92 5.28 -1.65 11.34
C ASN A 92 6.04 -2.42 10.23
N ALA A 93 5.99 -1.90 9.00
CA ALA A 93 6.60 -2.55 7.85
C ALA A 93 8.14 -2.58 7.98
N LYS A 94 8.75 -3.73 7.67
CA LYS A 94 10.20 -3.87 7.48
C LYS A 94 10.63 -3.55 6.05
N ALA A 95 9.75 -3.80 5.10
CA ALA A 95 9.94 -3.51 3.68
C ALA A 95 8.60 -3.17 3.02
N ILE A 96 8.64 -2.52 1.87
CA ILE A 96 7.46 -2.21 1.06
C ILE A 96 7.65 -2.66 -0.39
N ILE A 97 6.55 -3.00 -1.05
CA ILE A 97 6.47 -3.10 -2.51
C ILE A 97 5.54 -2.00 -2.98
N ALA A 98 5.98 -1.18 -3.93
CA ALA A 98 5.14 -0.18 -4.58
C ALA A 98 4.53 -0.75 -5.86
N PHE A 99 3.31 -0.34 -6.17
CA PHE A 99 2.61 -0.70 -7.40
C PHE A 99 1.77 0.46 -7.91
N HIS A 100 1.53 0.49 -9.22
CA HIS A 100 0.49 1.29 -9.84
C HIS A 100 -0.22 0.51 -10.94
N CYS A 101 -1.37 1.00 -11.40
CA CYS A 101 -2.05 0.50 -12.59
C CYS A 101 -2.13 1.58 -13.66
N HIS A 102 -2.06 1.17 -14.93
CA HIS A 102 -2.36 2.00 -16.09
C HIS A 102 -3.67 1.52 -16.74
N PRO A 103 -4.67 2.39 -16.94
CA PRO A 103 -5.90 2.05 -17.67
C PRO A 103 -5.65 1.60 -19.11
N SER A 104 -4.53 2.02 -19.71
CA SER A 104 -4.09 1.60 -21.06
C SER A 104 -3.69 0.12 -21.14
N VAL A 105 -3.47 -0.54 -19.99
CA VAL A 105 -3.00 -1.93 -19.87
C VAL A 105 -1.55 -2.12 -20.36
N ASP A 106 -0.86 -1.05 -20.77
CA ASP A 106 0.60 -1.07 -20.98
C ASP A 106 1.31 -0.90 -19.63
N ALA A 107 2.28 -1.77 -19.36
CA ALA A 107 3.06 -1.78 -18.12
C ALA A 107 4.52 -1.37 -18.36
N THR A 108 4.83 -0.84 -19.54
CA THR A 108 6.14 -0.29 -19.85
C THR A 108 6.37 0.99 -19.03
N PRO A 109 7.45 1.05 -18.23
CA PRO A 109 7.73 2.22 -17.38
C PRO A 109 8.26 3.42 -18.17
#